data_AF-A0A7X5N4C1-F1
#
_entry.id   AF-A0A7X5N4C1-F1
#
_cell.length_a   1.000
_cell.length_b   1.000
_cell.length_c   1.000
_cell.angle_alpha   90.00
_cell.angle_beta   90.00
_cell.angle_gamma   90.00
#
_symmetry.space_group_name_H-M   'P 1'
#
loop_
_entity.id
_entity.type
_entity.pdbx_description
1 polymer ?
#
loop_
_entity_poly.entity_id
_entity_poly.type
_entity_poly.pdbx_seq_one_letter_code
_entity_poly.pdbx_strand_id
1 'polypeptide(L)'
;TSEVTPSGNVHGMPVACLCGLGPQALTHLGGSAPALLPEQVRQIGIRSVDPEEKRLIKQHRIDVYDMRYIDEAGMKRTMETALQGM
;
A
#
# COMPACT_ATOMS: atom_id res chain seq x y z
N THR A 1 -9.26 7.83 -11.83
CA THR A 1 -8.69 8.95 -12.64
C THR A 1 -7.21 9.05 -12.33
N SER A 2 -6.40 9.65 -13.19
CA SER A 2 -4.98 10.01 -12.92
C SER A 2 -4.81 11.00 -11.75
N GLU A 3 -5.83 11.17 -10.92
CA GLU A 3 -5.96 12.11 -9.80
C GLU A 3 -5.39 11.56 -8.49
N VAL A 4 -4.93 10.31 -8.47
CA VAL A 4 -4.50 9.65 -7.22
C VAL A 4 -3.06 10.02 -6.82
N THR A 5 -2.28 10.68 -7.70
CA THR A 5 -0.96 11.20 -7.33
C THR A 5 -0.86 12.70 -7.66
N PRO A 6 -0.53 13.58 -6.69
CA PRO A 6 -0.38 15.02 -6.92
C PRO A 6 0.68 15.37 -7.98
N SER A 7 1.59 14.43 -8.26
CA SER A 7 2.74 14.60 -9.15
C SER A 7 2.63 13.88 -10.50
N GLY A 8 1.60 13.04 -10.71
CA GLY A 8 1.52 12.16 -11.89
C GLY A 8 2.57 11.05 -11.94
N ASN A 9 3.38 10.89 -10.88
CA ASN A 9 4.48 9.95 -10.86
C ASN A 9 4.01 8.51 -10.66
N VAL A 10 4.33 7.64 -11.62
CA VAL A 10 3.98 6.22 -11.61
C VAL A 10 4.69 5.44 -10.49
N HIS A 11 5.83 5.93 -9.99
CA HIS A 11 6.62 5.27 -8.95
C HIS A 11 5.90 5.15 -7.59
N GLY A 12 4.92 6.03 -7.30
CA GLY A 12 4.15 6.02 -6.05
C GLY A 12 2.85 5.20 -6.10
N MET A 13 2.45 4.74 -7.28
CA MET A 13 1.23 3.96 -7.49
C MET A 13 1.38 2.43 -7.72
N PRO A 14 2.55 1.74 -7.59
CA PRO A 14 2.62 0.30 -7.86
C PRO A 14 1.64 -0.54 -7.04
N VAL A 15 1.58 -0.33 -5.72
CA VAL A 15 0.69 -1.09 -4.83
C VAL A 15 -0.78 -0.81 -5.13
N ALA A 16 -1.12 0.46 -5.38
CA ALA A 16 -2.47 0.85 -5.77
C ALA A 16 -2.87 0.15 -7.08
N CYS A 17 -1.99 0.15 -8.09
CA CYS A 17 -2.26 -0.49 -9.37
C CYS A 17 -2.44 -2.01 -9.24
N LEU A 18 -1.63 -2.67 -8.41
CA LEU A 18 -1.78 -4.10 -8.11
C LEU A 18 -3.15 -4.39 -7.46
N CYS A 19 -3.65 -3.47 -6.64
CA CYS A 19 -4.99 -3.54 -6.04
C CYS A 19 -6.12 -3.07 -6.99
N GLY A 20 -5.83 -2.88 -8.27
CA GLY A 20 -6.82 -2.46 -9.28
C GLY A 20 -7.14 -0.96 -9.26
N LEU A 21 -6.38 -0.15 -8.53
CA LEU A 21 -6.57 1.29 -8.40
C LEU A 21 -5.53 2.05 -9.22
N GLY A 22 -5.96 2.64 -10.33
CA GLY A 22 -5.09 3.44 -11.18
C GLY A 22 -5.49 3.39 -12.66
N PRO A 23 -4.62 3.88 -13.55
CA PRO A 23 -4.83 3.78 -14.99
C PRO A 23 -5.01 2.32 -15.44
N GLN A 24 -5.93 2.08 -16.37
CA GLN A 24 -6.23 0.73 -16.87
C GLN A 24 -4.99 0.03 -17.43
N ALA A 25 -4.13 0.77 -18.15
CA ALA A 25 -2.89 0.27 -18.71
C ALA A 25 -1.91 -0.31 -17.65
N LEU A 26 -1.98 0.18 -16.41
CA LEU A 26 -1.14 -0.29 -15.31
C LEU A 26 -1.83 -1.38 -14.49
N THR A 27 -3.12 -1.22 -14.19
CA THR A 27 -3.90 -2.20 -13.40
C THR A 27 -4.06 -3.53 -14.13
N HIS A 28 -4.09 -3.53 -15.47
CA HIS A 28 -4.25 -4.73 -16.30
C HIS A 28 -2.96 -5.15 -17.00
N LEU A 29 -1.79 -4.66 -16.55
CA LEU A 29 -0.51 -5.01 -17.17
C LEU A 29 -0.26 -6.53 -17.21
N GLY A 30 -0.79 -7.27 -16.22
CA GLY A 30 -0.76 -8.73 -16.13
C GLY A 30 -1.97 -9.46 -16.75
N GLY A 31 -2.87 -8.75 -17.45
CA GLY A 31 -4.05 -9.32 -18.12
C GLY A 31 -5.37 -9.22 -17.35
N SER A 32 -5.34 -9.20 -16.01
CA SER A 32 -6.54 -9.06 -15.16
C SER A 32 -6.28 -8.13 -13.98
N ALA A 33 -7.35 -7.53 -13.45
CA ALA A 33 -7.30 -6.70 -12.25
C ALA A 33 -8.47 -7.04 -11.28
N PRO A 34 -8.28 -6.93 -9.96
CA PRO A 34 -7.01 -6.64 -9.30
C PRO A 34 -6.06 -7.84 -9.35
N ALA A 35 -4.75 -7.58 -9.35
CA ALA A 35 -3.73 -8.63 -9.27
C ALA A 35 -3.53 -9.13 -7.83
N LEU A 36 -3.75 -8.26 -6.85
CA LEU A 36 -3.71 -8.56 -5.41
C LEU A 36 -4.91 -7.93 -4.70
N LEU A 37 -5.40 -8.59 -3.67
CA LEU A 37 -6.34 -8.00 -2.72
C LEU A 37 -5.57 -7.13 -1.71
N PRO A 38 -6.13 -5.98 -1.25
CA PRO A 38 -5.48 -5.12 -0.26
C PRO A 38 -5.04 -5.86 1.01
N GLU A 39 -5.82 -6.85 1.45
CA GLU A 39 -5.55 -7.69 2.64
C GLU A 39 -4.30 -8.58 2.50
N GLN A 40 -3.85 -8.81 1.27
CA GLN A 40 -2.61 -9.53 0.97
C GLN A 40 -1.37 -8.63 1.06
N VAL A 41 -1.55 -7.33 1.26
CA VAL A 41 -0.47 -6.34 1.29
C VAL A 41 -0.31 -5.78 2.70
N ARG A 42 0.95 -5.77 3.17
CA ARG A 42 1.35 -5.12 4.42
C ARG A 42 2.50 -4.17 4.11
N GLN A 43 2.39 -2.91 4.52
CA GLN A 43 3.44 -1.92 4.34
C GLN A 43 4.21 -1.73 5.65
N ILE A 44 5.54 -1.82 5.58
CA ILE A 44 6.43 -1.73 6.74
C ILE A 44 7.46 -0.63 6.48
N GLY A 45 7.67 0.25 7.47
CA GLY A 45 8.68 1.30 7.43
C GLY A 45 8.29 2.53 6.63
N ILE A 46 6.98 2.77 6.44
CA ILE A 46 6.52 4.00 5.79
C ILE A 46 6.77 5.20 6.73
N ARG A 47 7.21 6.32 6.17
CA ARG A 47 7.65 7.51 6.94
C ARG A 47 6.93 8.77 6.51
N SER A 48 6.81 8.96 5.20
CA SER A 48 6.07 10.05 4.59
C SER A 48 4.92 9.43 3.81
N VAL A 49 3.71 9.72 4.25
CA VAL A 49 2.48 9.28 3.58
C VAL A 49 1.67 10.53 3.34
N ASP A 50 1.39 10.82 2.08
CA ASP A 50 0.59 11.98 1.72
C ASP A 50 -0.86 11.78 2.22
N PRO A 51 -1.61 12.86 2.50
CA PRO A 51 -2.97 12.74 3.03
C PRO A 51 -3.90 11.85 2.19
N GLU A 52 -3.76 11.89 0.86
CA GLU A 52 -4.53 11.03 -0.05
C GLU A 52 -4.12 9.56 0.05
N GLU A 53 -2.82 9.25 0.17
CA GLU A 53 -2.35 7.89 0.41
C GLU A 53 -2.87 7.35 1.75
N LYS A 54 -2.87 8.19 2.81
CA LYS A 54 -3.48 7.82 4.10
C LYS A 54 -4.97 7.50 3.96
N ARG A 55 -5.70 8.25 3.13
CA ARG A 55 -7.12 8.00 2.88
C ARG A 55 -7.34 6.66 2.18
N LEU A 56 -6.54 6.36 1.15
CA LEU A 56 -6.59 5.10 0.43
C LEU A 56 -6.25 3.91 1.33
N ILE A 57 -5.18 4.02 2.12
CA ILE A 57 -4.79 3.00 3.10
C ILE A 57 -5.96 2.68 4.04
N LYS A 58 -6.62 3.72 4.58
CA LYS A 58 -7.78 3.54 5.46
C LYS A 58 -8.98 2.94 4.75
N GLN A 59 -9.28 3.40 3.53
CA GLN A 59 -10.41 2.93 2.76
C GLN A 59 -10.26 1.46 2.35
N HIS A 60 -9.04 1.06 1.97
CA HIS A 60 -8.73 -0.28 1.48
C HIS A 60 -8.22 -1.24 2.57
N ARG A 61 -8.18 -0.79 3.84
CA ARG A 61 -7.76 -1.59 5.00
C ARG A 61 -6.40 -2.26 4.80
N ILE A 62 -5.46 -1.54 4.20
CA ILE A 62 -4.08 -2.01 4.05
C ILE A 62 -3.40 -1.88 5.42
N ASP A 63 -2.83 -2.98 5.91
CA ASP A 63 -2.08 -2.98 7.15
C ASP A 63 -0.78 -2.20 6.98
N VAL A 64 -0.54 -1.29 7.93
CA VAL A 64 0.57 -0.36 7.91
C VAL A 64 1.29 -0.38 9.24
N TYR A 65 2.60 -0.59 9.16
CA TYR A 65 3.55 -0.49 10.26
C TYR A 65 4.53 0.62 9.92
N ASP A 66 4.23 1.84 10.35
CA ASP A 66 5.07 2.99 10.06
C ASP A 66 6.37 3.00 10.90
N MET A 67 7.26 3.95 10.63
CA MET A 67 8.52 4.07 11.37
C MET A 67 8.30 4.28 12.87
N ARG A 68 7.23 4.97 13.28
CA ARG A 68 6.92 5.19 14.70
C ARG A 68 6.57 3.88 15.39
N TYR A 69 5.74 3.05 14.75
CA TYR A 69 5.43 1.71 15.24
C TYR A 69 6.70 0.88 15.40
N ILE A 70 7.60 0.93 14.42
CA ILE A 70 8.87 0.20 14.46
C ILE A 70 9.76 0.69 15.61
N ASP A 71 9.84 2.00 15.84
CA ASP A 71 10.61 2.58 16.94
C ASP A 71 10.05 2.17 18.31
N GLU A 72 8.72 2.08 18.45
CA GLU A 72 8.04 1.72 19.70
C GLU A 72 8.02 0.20 19.96
N ALA A 73 7.80 -0.63 18.94
CA ALA A 73 7.61 -2.07 19.07
C ALA A 73 8.88 -2.90 18.77
N GLY A 74 9.83 -2.32 18.04
CA GLY A 74 11.00 -3.01 17.50
C GLY A 74 10.70 -3.78 16.20
N MET A 75 11.73 -3.91 15.35
CA MET A 75 11.61 -4.57 14.05
C MET A 75 11.15 -6.04 14.17
N LYS A 76 11.67 -6.78 15.15
CA LYS A 76 11.31 -8.19 15.37
C LYS A 76 9.81 -8.37 15.56
N ARG A 77 9.23 -7.61 16.51
CA ARG A 77 7.81 -7.69 16.83
C ARG A 77 6.94 -7.19 15.68
N THR A 78 7.41 -6.19 14.95
CA THR A 78 6.75 -5.70 13.74
C THR A 78 6.59 -6.81 12.71
N MET A 79 7.67 -7.55 12.43
CA MET A 79 7.63 -8.67 11.49
C MET A 79 6.76 -9.83 11.98
N GLU A 80 6.84 -10.19 13.26
CA GLU A 80 5.96 -11.21 13.86
C GLU A 80 4.48 -10.85 13.70
N THR A 81 4.13 -9.59 13.94
CA THR A 81 2.75 -9.08 13.80
C THR A 81 2.33 -9.05 12.33
N ALA A 82 3.19 -8.56 11.44
CA ALA A 82 2.90 -8.52 10.01
C ALA A 82 2.68 -9.92 9.44
N LEU A 83 3.46 -10.92 9.85
CA LEU A 83 3.33 -12.29 9.35
C LEU A 83 2.22 -13.10 10.05
N GLN A 84 1.57 -12.53 11.06
CA GLN A 84 0.54 -13.24 11.83
C GLN A 84 -0.67 -13.59 10.93
N GLY A 85 -1.12 -14.84 10.99
CA GLY A 85 -2.29 -15.32 10.24
C GLY A 85 -2.03 -15.60 8.76
N MET A 86 -0.76 -15.65 8.35
CA MET A 86 -0.32 -16.15 7.04
C MET A 86 -0.08 -17.66 7.04
#